data_AF-G2KM60-F1
#
_entry.id   AF-G2KM60-F1
#
_cell.length_a   1.000
_cell.length_b   1.000
_cell.length_c   1.000
_cell.angle_alpha   90.00
_cell.angle_beta   90.00
_cell.angle_gamma   90.00
#
_symmetry.space_group_name_H-M   'P 1'
#
loop_
_entity.id
_entity.type
_entity.pdbx_description
1 polymer ?
#
loop_
_entity_poly.entity_id
_entity_poly.type
_entity_poly.pdbx_seq_one_letter_code
_entity_poly.pdbx_strand_id
1 'polypeptide(L)'
;MDAHYTINDIVTYDFCPPSSVVGIDSYMMKGFDGVDRGWTSYTLTSQEAGPFARWWIVNVPGFGPHYYVAAESVPPHAVFEPSLSGLVMLDSSGDAALSSSRGALATFRADDGSFHAMEVFDGAERLLFVGRPFRP
;
A
#
# COMPACT_ATOMS: atom_id res chain seq x y z
N MET A 1 -10.63 -9.32 -9.03
CA MET A 1 -11.72 -8.63 -8.31
C MET A 1 -11.02 -7.72 -7.33
N ASP A 2 -11.31 -6.43 -7.39
CA ASP A 2 -10.68 -5.46 -6.52
C ASP A 2 -11.41 -5.42 -5.17
N ALA A 3 -10.68 -5.08 -4.11
CA ALA A 3 -11.26 -4.87 -2.80
C ALA A 3 -11.89 -3.48 -2.73
N HIS A 4 -13.07 -3.38 -2.13
CA HIS A 4 -13.78 -2.11 -1.97
C HIS A 4 -14.30 -2.00 -0.54
N TYR A 5 -13.81 -0.99 0.18
CA TYR A 5 -14.23 -0.71 1.55
C TYR A 5 -14.54 0.76 1.76
N THR A 6 -15.23 1.03 2.86
CA THR A 6 -15.52 2.35 3.41
C THR A 6 -14.92 2.47 4.81
N ILE A 7 -14.69 3.71 5.27
CA ILE A 7 -14.21 3.97 6.63
C ILE A 7 -15.17 3.35 7.65
N ASN A 8 -14.60 2.69 8.66
CA ASN A 8 -15.24 1.88 9.70
C ASN A 8 -15.73 0.48 9.28
N ASP A 9 -15.57 0.07 8.02
CA ASP A 9 -15.80 -1.34 7.67
C ASP A 9 -14.89 -2.25 8.51
N ILE A 10 -15.47 -3.34 9.01
CA ILE A 10 -14.72 -4.37 9.74
C ILE A 10 -14.32 -5.48 8.77
N VAL A 11 -13.03 -5.66 8.60
CA VAL A 11 -12.42 -6.71 7.78
C VAL A 11 -11.85 -7.80 8.66
N THR A 12 -12.05 -9.05 8.24
CA THR A 12 -11.56 -10.24 8.94
C THR A 12 -10.92 -11.16 7.91
N TYR A 13 -9.60 -11.10 7.83
CA TYR A 13 -8.79 -11.94 6.94
C TYR A 13 -7.84 -12.80 7.75
N ASP A 14 -7.18 -13.77 7.11
CA ASP A 14 -6.19 -14.64 7.74
C ASP A 14 -4.90 -13.92 8.14
N PHE A 15 -4.56 -12.82 7.45
CA PHE A 15 -3.35 -12.04 7.71
C PHE A 15 -3.48 -11.02 8.86
N CYS A 16 -4.69 -10.77 9.37
CA CYS A 16 -4.90 -9.79 10.43
C CYS A 16 -6.03 -10.19 11.40
N PRO A 17 -5.98 -9.77 12.67
CA PRO A 17 -7.15 -9.84 13.55
C PRO A 17 -8.31 -9.00 12.98
N PRO A 18 -9.55 -9.18 13.50
CA PRO A 18 -10.68 -8.33 13.11
C PRO A 18 -10.35 -6.85 13.30
N SER A 19 -10.55 -6.08 12.23
CA SER A 19 -9.97 -4.73 12.16
C SER A 19 -10.81 -3.77 11.35
N SER A 20 -10.74 -2.50 11.74
CA SER A 20 -11.48 -1.42 11.09
C SER A 20 -10.65 -0.72 10.03
N VAL A 21 -11.28 -0.36 8.92
CA VAL A 21 -10.73 0.59 7.95
C VAL A 21 -10.76 1.98 8.57
N VAL A 22 -9.59 2.60 8.73
CA VAL A 22 -9.46 3.94 9.34
C VAL A 22 -8.96 5.00 8.38
N GLY A 23 -8.38 4.60 7.25
CA GLY A 23 -7.91 5.52 6.21
C GLY A 23 -8.13 4.93 4.81
N ILE A 24 -8.38 5.80 3.83
CA ILE A 24 -8.43 5.44 2.41
C ILE A 24 -7.61 6.47 1.65
N ASP A 25 -6.59 6.01 0.94
CA ASP A 25 -5.76 6.85 0.06
C ASP A 25 -6.03 6.48 -1.40
N SER A 26 -6.39 7.48 -2.20
CA SER A 26 -6.56 7.35 -3.64
C SER A 26 -5.33 7.92 -4.35
N TYR A 27 -4.55 7.04 -4.95
CA TYR A 27 -3.32 7.38 -5.66
C TYR A 27 -3.65 7.70 -7.11
N MET A 28 -3.09 8.79 -7.61
CA MET A 28 -2.87 9.03 -9.02
C MET A 28 -1.36 9.07 -9.26
N MET A 29 -0.86 8.08 -9.99
CA MET A 29 0.56 7.90 -10.26
C MET A 29 0.89 8.22 -11.70
N LYS A 30 1.88 9.08 -11.89
CA LYS A 30 2.58 9.21 -13.19
C LYS A 30 3.73 8.22 -13.23
N GLY A 31 3.53 7.11 -13.92
CA GLY A 31 4.49 6.01 -13.98
C GLY A 31 5.79 6.41 -14.68
N PHE A 32 6.90 5.75 -14.32
CA PHE A 32 8.19 5.95 -15.00
C PHE A 32 8.25 5.33 -16.40
N ASP A 33 7.30 4.46 -16.71
CA ASP A 33 7.04 4.01 -18.08
C ASP A 33 6.21 5.01 -18.90
N GLY A 34 5.85 6.15 -18.32
CA GLY A 34 5.09 7.23 -18.98
C GLY A 34 3.58 7.02 -18.99
N VAL A 35 3.07 5.99 -18.31
CA VAL A 35 1.63 5.69 -18.23
C VAL A 35 1.08 6.10 -16.87
N ASP A 36 -0.05 6.81 -16.89
CA ASP A 36 -0.76 7.19 -15.68
C ASP A 36 -1.59 6.01 -15.15
N ARG A 37 -1.54 5.79 -13.84
CA ARG A 37 -2.28 4.72 -13.16
C ARG A 37 -2.91 5.24 -11.88
N GLY A 38 -4.07 4.70 -11.55
CA GLY A 38 -4.72 4.93 -10.26
C GLY A 38 -4.80 3.64 -9.47
N TRP A 39 -4.65 3.73 -8.16
CA TRP A 39 -5.06 2.67 -7.26
C TRP A 39 -5.48 3.22 -5.90
N THR A 40 -6.16 2.40 -5.12
CA THR A 40 -6.62 2.73 -3.78
C THR A 40 -5.93 1.86 -2.76
N SER A 41 -5.50 2.47 -1.66
CA SER A 41 -5.10 1.76 -0.45
C SER A 41 -6.12 1.99 0.67
N TYR A 42 -6.23 1.02 1.57
CA TYR A 42 -7.08 1.05 2.75
C TYR A 42 -6.21 0.77 3.97
N THR A 43 -6.07 1.75 4.85
CA THR A 43 -5.36 1.59 6.13
C THR A 43 -6.27 0.90 7.12
N LEU A 44 -5.82 -0.24 7.64
CA LEU A 44 -6.52 -1.03 8.63
C LEU A 44 -5.84 -0.92 9.98
N THR A 45 -6.63 -0.94 11.06
CA THR A 45 -6.12 -1.04 12.43
C THR A 45 -7.00 -1.95 13.28
N SER A 46 -6.39 -2.65 14.23
CA SER A 46 -7.12 -3.34 15.30
C SER A 46 -7.10 -2.50 16.60
N GLN A 47 -7.91 -2.91 17.58
CA GLN A 47 -7.88 -2.35 18.94
C GLN A 47 -6.70 -2.89 19.78
N GLU A 48 -5.83 -3.71 19.21
CA GLU A 48 -4.66 -4.22 19.92
C GLU A 48 -3.60 -3.12 20.08
N ALA A 49 -3.01 -3.01 21.27
CA ALA A 49 -2.02 -1.98 21.55
C ALA A 49 -0.68 -2.29 20.89
N GLY A 50 -0.19 -1.39 20.04
CA GLY A 50 1.19 -1.41 19.55
C GLY A 50 1.37 -0.68 18.21
N PRO A 51 2.59 -0.22 17.88
CA PRO A 51 2.90 0.42 16.60
C PRO A 51 2.80 -0.55 15.39
N PHE A 52 2.61 -1.84 15.64
CA PHE A 52 2.55 -2.94 14.65
C PHE A 52 1.13 -3.44 14.35
N ALA A 53 0.09 -2.71 14.78
CA ALA A 53 -1.31 -3.06 14.53
C ALA A 53 -1.88 -2.48 13.21
N ARG A 54 -1.00 -2.03 12.29
CA ARG A 54 -1.40 -1.47 11.00
C ARG A 54 -0.95 -2.36 9.84
N TRP A 55 -1.85 -2.53 8.89
CA TRP A 55 -1.57 -3.10 7.58
C TRP A 55 -2.45 -2.41 6.56
N TRP A 56 -2.10 -2.55 5.29
CA TRP A 56 -2.77 -1.86 4.19
C TRP A 56 -3.32 -2.88 3.21
N ILE A 57 -4.57 -2.73 2.79
CA ILE A 57 -5.05 -3.41 1.59
C ILE A 57 -4.84 -2.48 0.41
N VAL A 58 -4.18 -2.96 -0.64
CA VAL A 58 -3.90 -2.18 -1.85
C VAL A 58 -4.38 -2.96 -3.06
N ASN A 59 -5.15 -2.30 -3.93
CA ASN A 59 -5.52 -2.86 -5.23
C ASN A 59 -4.41 -2.59 -6.24
N VAL A 60 -3.43 -3.51 -6.35
CA VAL A 60 -2.28 -3.32 -7.23
C VAL A 60 -2.72 -3.44 -8.70
N PRO A 61 -2.50 -2.42 -9.56
CA PRO A 61 -3.00 -2.43 -10.93
C PRO A 61 -2.50 -3.61 -11.74
N GLY A 62 -3.42 -4.38 -12.31
CA GLY A 62 -3.11 -5.57 -13.11
C GLY A 62 -2.82 -6.84 -12.30
N PHE A 63 -2.74 -6.74 -10.97
CA PHE A 63 -2.46 -7.88 -10.07
C PHE A 63 -3.57 -8.11 -9.04
N GLY A 64 -4.38 -7.09 -8.73
CA GLY A 64 -5.50 -7.19 -7.79
C GLY A 64 -5.08 -6.95 -6.33
N PRO A 65 -5.89 -7.43 -5.37
CA PRO A 65 -5.76 -7.06 -3.96
C PRO A 65 -4.55 -7.72 -3.29
N HIS A 66 -3.76 -6.91 -2.61
CA HIS A 66 -2.60 -7.30 -1.81
C HIS A 66 -2.70 -6.69 -0.43
N TYR A 67 -2.24 -7.41 0.59
CA TYR A 67 -2.04 -6.83 1.91
C TYR A 67 -0.58 -6.46 2.07
N TYR A 68 -0.32 -5.27 2.60
CA TYR A 68 0.99 -4.71 2.83
C TYR A 68 1.23 -4.53 4.33
N VAL A 69 2.46 -4.85 4.75
CA VAL A 69 2.98 -4.59 6.10
C VAL A 69 4.33 -3.91 6.01
N ALA A 70 4.76 -3.23 7.07
CA ALA A 70 6.07 -2.61 7.14
C ALA A 70 7.19 -3.64 6.91
N ALA A 71 8.24 -3.25 6.20
CA ALA A 71 9.41 -4.07 5.92
C ALA A 71 10.71 -3.28 6.15
N GLU A 72 11.77 -3.99 6.52
CA GLU A 72 13.07 -3.37 6.83
C GLU A 72 13.94 -3.18 5.58
N SER A 73 13.80 -4.04 4.57
CA SER A 73 14.62 -4.01 3.36
C SER A 73 13.92 -4.59 2.13
N VAL A 74 14.42 -4.23 0.95
CA VAL A 74 14.06 -4.84 -0.33
C VAL A 74 15.02 -6.01 -0.59
N PRO A 75 14.53 -7.21 -0.92
CA PRO A 75 15.39 -8.34 -1.25
C PRO A 75 16.36 -8.01 -2.39
N PRO A 76 17.64 -8.43 -2.32
CA PRO A 76 18.64 -8.11 -3.35
C PRO A 76 18.30 -8.59 -4.76
N HIS A 77 17.44 -9.62 -4.88
CA HIS A 77 17.02 -10.21 -6.14
C HIS A 77 15.69 -9.65 -6.65
N ALA A 78 15.04 -8.74 -5.91
CA ALA A 78 13.80 -8.14 -6.36
C ALA A 78 14.03 -7.25 -7.59
N VAL A 79 13.18 -7.40 -8.59
CA VAL A 79 13.26 -6.68 -9.86
C VAL A 79 12.44 -5.40 -9.76
N PHE A 80 13.01 -4.27 -10.18
CA PHE A 80 12.29 -3.00 -10.22
C PHE A 80 11.14 -3.04 -11.23
N GLU A 81 9.95 -2.59 -10.81
CA GLU A 81 8.72 -2.57 -11.61
C GLU A 81 8.40 -1.13 -12.04
N PRO A 82 8.89 -0.66 -13.21
CA PRO A 82 8.69 0.74 -13.64
C PRO A 82 7.21 1.07 -13.93
N SER A 83 6.39 0.07 -14.23
CA SER A 83 4.94 0.23 -14.43
C SER A 83 4.16 0.42 -13.13
N LEU A 84 4.77 0.10 -11.98
CA LEU A 84 4.20 0.27 -10.64
C LEU A 84 4.99 1.30 -9.82
N SER A 85 5.84 2.08 -10.49
CA SER A 85 6.72 3.07 -9.87
C SER A 85 6.56 4.42 -10.54
N GLY A 86 6.60 5.51 -9.77
CA GLY A 86 6.31 6.82 -10.30
C GLY A 86 6.21 7.92 -9.26
N LEU A 87 5.80 9.09 -9.73
CA LEU A 87 5.41 10.20 -8.86
C LEU A 87 3.94 10.06 -8.50
N VAL A 88 3.63 10.21 -7.21
CA VAL A 88 2.29 10.00 -6.68
C VAL A 88 1.67 11.33 -6.24
N MET A 89 0.42 11.52 -6.63
CA MET A 89 -0.50 12.51 -6.07
C MET A 89 -1.56 11.74 -5.27
N LEU A 90 -1.82 12.16 -4.04
CA LEU A 90 -2.68 11.41 -3.13
C LEU A 90 -3.85 12.27 -2.66
N ASP A 91 -5.03 11.67 -2.64
CA ASP A 91 -6.20 12.19 -1.95
C ASP A 91 -6.60 11.22 -0.85
N SER A 92 -6.62 11.72 0.39
CA SER A 92 -6.74 10.89 1.60
C SER A 92 -8.02 11.22 2.35
N SER A 93 -8.69 10.18 2.86
CA SER A 93 -9.82 10.30 3.78
C SER A 93 -9.59 9.45 5.04
N GLY A 94 -9.93 9.98 6.22
CA GLY A 94 -9.66 9.31 7.50
C GLY A 94 -8.23 9.54 8.01
N ASP A 95 -7.58 8.49 8.51
CA ASP A 95 -6.21 8.50 9.01
C ASP A 95 -5.22 8.55 7.84
N ALA A 96 -4.53 9.69 7.73
CA ALA A 96 -3.47 9.97 6.76
C ALA A 96 -2.13 10.27 7.46
N ALA A 97 -1.92 9.77 8.68
CA ALA A 97 -0.78 10.18 9.51
C ALA A 97 0.61 9.83 8.92
N LEU A 98 0.66 8.91 7.95
CA LEU A 98 1.88 8.41 7.31
C LEU A 98 2.05 8.86 5.86
N SER A 99 1.09 9.60 5.31
CA SER A 99 1.09 10.07 3.92
C SER A 99 1.03 11.60 3.86
N SER A 100 1.46 12.16 2.73
CA SER A 100 1.22 13.56 2.39
C SER A 100 0.52 13.63 1.04
N SER A 101 0.20 14.82 0.52
CA SER A 101 -0.51 14.93 -0.77
C SER A 101 0.34 14.57 -1.99
N ARG A 102 1.66 14.41 -1.82
CA ARG A 102 2.62 14.13 -2.91
C ARG A 102 3.76 13.25 -2.45
N GLY A 103 4.31 12.47 -3.37
CA GLY A 103 5.51 11.67 -3.10
C GLY A 103 6.07 10.97 -4.32
N ALA A 104 6.97 10.04 -4.06
CA ALA A 104 7.49 9.09 -5.03
C ALA A 104 7.34 7.66 -4.48
N LEU A 105 6.99 6.74 -5.37
CA LEU A 105 6.89 5.32 -5.08
C LEU A 105 7.78 4.53 -6.03
N ALA A 106 8.62 3.67 -5.45
CA ALA A 106 9.37 2.64 -6.16
C ALA A 106 8.89 1.26 -5.73
N THR A 107 8.41 0.47 -6.68
CA THR A 107 7.93 -0.89 -6.47
C THR A 107 8.93 -1.90 -7.05
N PHE A 108 9.18 -2.97 -6.30
CA PHE A 108 10.05 -4.08 -6.68
C PHE A 108 9.29 -5.39 -6.52
N ARG A 109 9.49 -6.34 -7.43
CA ARG A 109 8.87 -7.66 -7.37
C ARG A 109 9.90 -8.73 -7.03
N ALA A 110 9.65 -9.48 -5.97
CA ALA A 110 10.48 -10.61 -5.59
C ALA A 110 10.06 -11.91 -6.32
N ASP A 111 10.94 -12.91 -6.31
CA ASP A 111 10.72 -14.22 -6.97
C ASP A 111 9.53 -14.99 -6.40
N ASP A 112 9.16 -14.73 -5.14
CA ASP A 112 7.99 -15.33 -4.47
C ASP A 112 6.67 -14.66 -4.86
N GLY A 113 6.72 -13.67 -5.76
CA GLY A 113 5.56 -12.92 -6.23
C GLY A 113 5.12 -11.79 -5.30
N SER A 114 5.83 -11.53 -4.20
CA SER A 114 5.57 -10.37 -3.34
C SER A 114 6.06 -9.06 -3.97
N PHE A 115 5.43 -7.96 -3.59
CA PHE A 115 5.78 -6.62 -4.01
C PHE A 115 6.35 -5.82 -2.85
N HIS A 116 7.56 -5.30 -3.00
CA HIS A 116 8.15 -4.35 -2.06
C HIS A 116 7.93 -2.92 -2.55
N ALA A 117 7.29 -2.08 -1.74
CA ALA A 117 6.96 -0.70 -2.08
C ALA A 117 7.73 0.27 -1.18
N MET A 118 8.59 1.09 -1.79
CA MET A 118 9.33 2.16 -1.12
C MET A 118 8.66 3.50 -1.42
N GLU A 119 8.14 4.15 -0.38
CA GLU A 119 7.46 5.43 -0.50
C GLU A 119 8.25 6.54 0.18
N VAL A 120 8.33 7.68 -0.49
CA VAL A 120 8.89 8.92 0.06
C VAL A 120 7.86 10.02 -0.18
N PHE A 121 7.19 10.44 0.88
CA PHE A 121 6.24 11.54 0.83
C PHE A 121 6.90 12.87 1.20
N ASP A 122 6.35 13.98 0.71
CA ASP A 122 6.86 15.32 1.04
C ASP A 122 6.91 15.52 2.56
N GLY A 123 8.11 15.76 3.09
CA GLY A 123 8.35 16.02 4.51
C GLY A 123 8.30 14.79 5.43
N ALA A 124 8.18 13.58 4.88
CA ALA A 124 8.14 12.33 5.63
C ALA A 124 9.45 11.54 5.53
N GLU A 125 9.66 10.62 6.48
CA GLU A 125 10.69 9.60 6.36
C GLU A 125 10.35 8.61 5.24
N ARG A 126 11.39 7.97 4.70
CA ARG A 126 11.23 6.90 3.71
C ARG A 126 10.55 5.69 4.37
N LEU A 127 9.39 5.32 3.86
CA LEU A 127 8.64 4.14 4.27
C LEU A 127 8.93 2.98 3.33
N LEU A 128 8.89 1.76 3.87
CA LEU A 128 9.07 0.55 3.09
C LEU A 128 8.07 -0.52 3.55
N PHE A 129 7.43 -1.14 2.58
CA PHE A 129 6.40 -2.15 2.80
C PHE A 129 6.65 -3.40 1.95
N VAL A 130 6.12 -4.54 2.39
CA VAL A 130 6.02 -5.77 1.61
C VAL A 130 4.56 -6.19 1.46
N GLY A 131 4.15 -6.40 0.23
CA GLY A 131 2.81 -6.72 -0.22
C GLY A 131 2.70 -8.16 -0.69
N ARG A 132 1.70 -8.90 -0.22
CA ARG A 132 1.40 -10.26 -0.67
C ARG A 132 -0.06 -10.38 -1.13
N PRO A 133 -0.34 -11.19 -2.16
CA PRO A 133 -1.70 -11.35 -2.64
C PRO A 133 -2.56 -12.01 -1.56
N PHE A 134 -3.83 -11.59 -1.47
CA PHE A 134 -4.84 -12.30 -0.71
C PHE A 134 -6.12 -12.44 -1.53
N ARG A 135 -7.06 -13.23 -1.03
CA ARG A 135 -8.39 -13.36 -1.64
C ARG A 135 -9.38 -12.61 -0.76
N PRO A 136 -10.00 -11.52 -1.26
CA PRO A 136 -10.98 -10.77 -0.50
C PRO A 136 -12.25 -11.57 -0.26
#